data_AF-A0A418GC77-F1
#
_entry.id   AF-A0A418GC77-F1
#
_cell.length_a   1.000
_cell.length_b   1.000
_cell.length_c   1.000
_cell.angle_alpha   90.00
_cell.angle_beta   90.00
_cell.angle_gamma   90.00
#
_symmetry.space_group_name_H-M   'P 1'
#
loop_
_entity.id
_entity.type
_entity.pdbx_description
1 polymer ?
#
loop_
_entity_poly.entity_id
_entity_poly.type
_entity_poly.pdbx_seq_one_letter_code
_entity_poly.pdbx_strand_id
1 'polypeptide(L)' 'GSQTPYDDSAIETDVSGLGIELQQNGQPFKLGTPLKIDPSTPPTLQAVPVKANDAALSDGTFSAYATLQVDYQ' A
#
# COMPACT_ATOMS: atom_id res chain seq x y z
N GLY A 1 -0.06 6.08 7.49
CA GLY A 1 -0.17 6.87 6.25
C GLY A 1 -1.62 6.88 5.83
N SER A 2 -2.00 7.88 5.04
CA SER A 2 -3.30 7.93 4.39
C SER A 2 -3.26 7.20 3.06
N GLN A 3 -4.42 6.78 2.55
CA GLN A 3 -4.52 6.28 1.18
C GLN A 3 -4.35 7.42 0.17
N THR A 4 -3.87 7.09 -1.03
CA THR A 4 -3.83 8.06 -2.14
C THR A 4 -5.24 8.37 -2.65
N PRO A 5 -5.46 9.52 -3.33
CA PRO A 5 -6.77 9.85 -3.91
C PRO A 5 -7.08 9.11 -5.21
N TYR A 6 -6.11 8.41 -5.82
CA TYR A 6 -6.23 7.75 -7.12
C TYR A 6 -6.17 6.22 -7.05
N ASP A 7 -5.78 5.67 -5.90
CA ASP A 7 -5.70 4.23 -5.63
C ASP A 7 -5.92 4.00 -4.12
N ASP A 8 -7.01 3.29 -3.78
CA ASP A 8 -7.40 3.02 -2.39
C ASP A 8 -6.62 1.86 -1.73
N SER A 9 -5.76 1.20 -2.49
CA SER A 9 -4.77 0.22 -2.03
C SER A 9 -3.38 0.84 -1.88
N ALA A 10 -3.18 2.09 -2.31
CA ALA A 10 -1.90 2.79 -2.22
C ALA A 10 -1.81 3.74 -1.04
N ILE A 11 -0.67 3.70 -0.35
CA ILE A 11 -0.30 4.61 0.73
C ILE A 11 0.35 5.86 0.11
N GLU A 12 -0.04 7.05 0.58
CA GLU A 12 0.62 8.30 0.17
C GLU A 12 2.10 8.31 0.58
N THR A 13 2.93 8.77 -0.35
CA THR A 13 4.34 9.08 -0.09
C THR A 13 4.54 10.57 0.18
N ASP A 14 5.76 10.95 0.54
CA ASP A 14 6.21 12.36 0.58
C ASP A 14 6.39 13.00 -0.82
N VAL A 15 6.19 12.23 -1.90
CA VAL A 15 6.23 12.70 -3.29
C VAL A 15 4.81 12.73 -3.87
N SER A 16 4.35 13.92 -4.26
CA SER A 16 3.01 14.10 -4.84
C SER A 16 2.85 13.27 -6.12
N GLY A 17 1.74 12.54 -6.21
CA GLY A 17 1.44 11.69 -7.36
C GLY A 17 2.19 10.35 -7.39
N LEU A 18 3.04 10.06 -6.39
CA LEU A 18 3.64 8.75 -6.14
C LEU A 18 3.00 8.13 -4.89
N GLY A 19 2.64 6.86 -5.00
CA GLY A 19 2.07 6.05 -3.93
C GLY A 19 2.74 4.68 -3.83
N ILE A 20 2.46 3.97 -2.75
CA ILE A 20 2.90 2.59 -2.54
C ILE A 20 1.68 1.70 -2.39
N GLU A 21 1.33 0.97 -3.45
CA GLU A 21 0.27 -0.04 -3.45
C GLU A 21 0.68 -1.22 -2.57
N LEU A 22 -0.15 -1.51 -1.56
CA LEU A 22 -0.03 -2.71 -0.77
C LEU A 22 -0.73 -3.84 -1.52
N GLN A 23 0.00 -4.94 -1.77
CA GLN A 23 -0.56 -6.12 -2.41
C GLN A 23 -0.57 -7.32 -1.46
N GLN A 24 -1.64 -8.09 -1.48
CA GLN A 24 -1.76 -9.41 -0.87
C GLN A 24 -1.72 -10.47 -1.96
N ASN A 25 -0.74 -11.37 -1.90
CA ASN A 25 -0.56 -12.45 -2.89
C ASN A 25 -0.54 -11.93 -4.35
N GLY A 26 0.04 -10.74 -4.56
CA GLY A 26 0.14 -10.10 -5.87
C GLY A 26 -1.14 -9.43 -6.36
N GLN A 27 -2.16 -9.28 -5.51
CA GLN A 27 -3.38 -8.52 -5.82
C GLN A 27 -3.48 -7.29 -4.92
N PRO A 28 -4.02 -6.14 -5.40
CA PRO A 28 -4.20 -4.94 -4.58
C PRO A 28 -4.98 -5.23 -3.31
N PHE A 29 -4.46 -4.76 -2.18
CA PHE A 29 -5.06 -4.92 -0.86
C PHE A 29 -5.46 -3.55 -0.32
N LYS A 30 -6.77 -3.32 -0.32
CA LYS A 30 -7.37 -2.06 0.12
C LYS A 30 -7.02 -1.75 1.57
N LEU A 31 -6.55 -0.52 1.81
CA LEU A 31 -6.14 -0.08 3.13
C LEU A 31 -7.33 -0.04 4.11
N GLY A 32 -7.06 -0.32 5.39
CA GLY A 32 -8.08 -0.32 6.44
C GLY A 32 -9.10 -1.47 6.33
N THR A 33 -8.90 -2.42 5.42
CA THR A 33 -9.72 -3.64 5.36
C THR A 33 -9.07 -4.77 6.17
N PRO A 34 -9.87 -5.64 6.81
CA PRO A 34 -9.33 -6.74 7.60
C PRO A 34 -8.73 -7.83 6.69
N LEU A 35 -7.58 -8.36 7.12
CA LEU A 35 -6.90 -9.50 6.50
C LEU A 35 -6.95 -10.69 7.46
N LYS A 36 -7.66 -11.76 7.08
CA LYS A 36 -7.64 -13.00 7.85
C LYS A 36 -6.33 -13.74 7.60
N ILE A 37 -5.59 -14.02 8.67
CA ILE A 37 -4.34 -14.79 8.61
C ILE A 37 -4.64 -16.26 8.91
N ASP A 38 -4.32 -17.14 7.95
CA ASP A 38 -4.17 -18.57 8.20
C ASP A 38 -2.67 -18.86 8.48
N PRO A 39 -2.30 -19.26 9.70
CA PRO A 39 -0.90 -19.54 10.03
C PRO A 39 -0.27 -20.68 9.22
N SER A 40 -1.08 -21.59 8.66
CA SER A 40 -0.60 -22.70 7.82
C SER A 40 -0.24 -22.26 6.40
N THR A 41 -0.85 -21.17 5.93
CA THR A 41 -0.62 -20.57 4.62
C THR A 41 -0.63 -19.04 4.71
N PRO A 42 0.41 -18.43 5.32
CA PRO A 42 0.43 -16.99 5.52
C PRO A 42 0.47 -16.25 4.17
N PRO A 43 -0.24 -15.11 4.04
CA PRO A 43 -0.22 -14.33 2.82
C PRO A 43 1.14 -13.64 2.62
N THR A 44 1.52 -13.44 1.37
CA THR A 44 2.64 -12.56 1.03
C THR A 44 2.14 -11.13 0.90
N LEU A 45 2.78 -10.20 1.61
CA LEU A 45 2.54 -8.77 1.46
C LEU A 45 3.69 -8.13 0.68
N GLN A 46 3.35 -7.28 -0.29
CA GLN A 46 4.31 -6.56 -1.13
C GLN A 46 3.97 -5.07 -1.16
N ALA A 47 5.00 -4.25 -1.25
CA ALA A 47 4.90 -2.81 -1.43
C ALA A 47 5.36 -2.46 -2.86
N VAL A 48 4.44 -1.99 -3.69
CA VAL A 48 4.68 -1.74 -5.12
C VAL A 48 4.50 -0.25 -5.42
N PRO A 49 5.51 0.45 -5.95
CA PRO A 49 5.35 1.84 -6.36
C PRO A 49 4.31 1.99 -7.48
N VAL A 50 3.38 2.91 -7.29
CA VAL A 50 2.35 3.28 -8.28
C VAL A 50 2.32 4.79 -8.43
N LYS A 51 1.92 5.28 -9.61
CA LYS A 51 1.82 6.72 -9.88
C LYS A 51 0.42 7.09 -10.35
N ALA A 52 -0.02 8.30 -10.03
CA ALA A 52 -1.22 8.85 -10.67
C ALA A 52 -1.00 8.94 -12.20
N ASN A 53 -2.07 8.79 -12.97
CA ASN A 53 -1.99 8.79 -14.45
C ASN A 53 -1.27 10.04 -14.98
N ASP A 54 -1.65 11.22 -14.47
CA ASP A 54 -1.14 12.52 -14.92
C ASP A 54 0.09 13.00 -14.13
N ALA A 55 0.62 12.18 -13.21
CA ALA A 55 1.82 12.54 -12.44
C ALA A 55 3.09 12.43 -13.31
N ALA A 56 3.86 13.52 -13.31
CA ALA A 56 5.25 13.55 -13.74
C ALA A 56 6.14 13.48 -12.49
N LEU A 57 6.95 12.42 -12.40
CA LEU A 57 7.85 12.19 -11.27
C LEU A 57 9.28 12.58 -11.63
N SER A 58 10.01 13.08 -10.66
CA SER A 58 11.44 13.37 -10.75
C SER A 58 12.23 12.34 -9.96
N ASP A 59 13.49 12.12 -10.34
CA ASP A 59 14.40 11.25 -9.60
C ASP A 59 14.60 11.77 -8.17
N GLY A 60 14.60 10.85 -7.21
CA GLY A 60 14.79 11.19 -5.79
C GLY A 60 14.41 10.04 -4.86
N THR A 61 14.67 10.25 -3.57
CA THR A 61 14.20 9.36 -2.51
C THR A 61 12.76 9.70 -2.15
N PHE A 62 12.01 8.68 -1.73
CA PHE A 62 10.67 8.85 -1.18
C PHE A 62 10.49 7.96 0.06
N SER A 63 9.50 8.29 0.88
CA SER A 63 9.13 7.51 2.05
C SER A 63 7.61 7.40 2.19
N ALA A 64 7.16 6.26 2.73
CA ALA A 64 5.76 6.00 3.06
C ALA A 64 5.70 5.09 4.28
N TYR A 65 4.65 5.26 5.09
CA TYR A 65 4.47 4.49 6.32
C TYR A 65 3.01 4.09 6.47
N ALA A 66 2.76 2.85 6.86
CA ALA A 66 1.44 2.35 7.27
C ALA A 66 1.57 1.50 8.53
N THR A 67 0.49 1.43 9.30
CA THR A 67 0.42 0.62 10.52
C THR A 67 -0.46 -0.59 10.24
N LEU A 68 0.06 -1.79 10.51
CA LEU A 68 -0.76 -2.99 10.57
C LEU A 68 -1.28 -3.16 12.00
N GLN A 69 -2.60 -3.25 12.14
CA GLN A 69 -3.25 -3.63 13.39
C GLN A 69 -3.52 -5.14 13.37
N VAL A 70 -3.26 -5.79 14.50
CA VAL A 70 -3.51 -7.22 14.67
C VAL A 70 -4.52 -7.40 15.80
N ASP A 71 -5.67 -7.97 15.48
CA ASP A 71 -6.69 -8.37 16.45
C ASP A 71 -6.70 -9.90 16.58
N TYR A 72 -6.57 -10.41 17.81
CA TYR A 72 -6.65 -11.84 18.09
C TYR A 72 -8.10 -12.24 18.33
N GLN A 73 -8.51 -13.34 17.68
CA GLN A 73 -9.83 -13.97 17.86
C GLN A 73 -9.70 -15.27 18.65
#